data_AF-A0A7V5T735-F1
#
_entry.id   AF-A0A7V5T735-F1
#
_cell.length_a   1.000
_cell.length_b   1.000
_cell.length_c   1.000
_cell.angle_alpha   90.00
_cell.angle_beta   90.00
_cell.angle_gamma   90.00
#
_symmetry.space_group_name_H-M   'P 1'
#
loop_
_entity.id
_entity.type
_entity.pdbx_description
1 polymer ?
#
loop_
_entity_poly.entity_id
_entity_poly.type
_entity_poly.pdbx_seq_one_letter_code
_entity_poly.pdbx_strand_id
1 'polypeptide(L)'
;MSRGIFGEENELMVQRRKNFEVIRALGFDPYPHKFDRTHTIAEIVRTYGRYAGAKPPEELERVNAELRQVAVRIAGRMMTTRLMGRAAFAHLSDGDQRLQIYIRSNEVSEREWQLYNHLDLGDFIGVEGYLFVTRTGELTIHVQRLHFLAKAFLPLPEKWHG
;
A
#
# COMPACT_ATOMS: atom_id res chain seq x y z
N MET A 1 -13.27 -14.51 -33.52
CA MET A 1 -12.91 -13.07 -33.53
C MET A 1 -12.09 -12.81 -32.29
N SER A 2 -10.77 -12.64 -32.47
CA SER A 2 -9.82 -12.37 -31.39
C SER A 2 -10.16 -11.01 -30.75
N ARG A 3 -10.77 -11.02 -29.56
CA ARG A 3 -10.73 -9.88 -28.65
C ARG A 3 -9.30 -9.82 -28.11
N GLY A 4 -8.38 -9.37 -28.97
CA GLY A 4 -6.97 -9.37 -28.67
C GLY A 4 -6.65 -8.29 -27.64
N ILE A 5 -5.90 -8.68 -26.61
CA ILE A 5 -4.94 -7.94 -25.76
C ILE A 5 -5.04 -6.40 -25.81
N PHE A 6 -4.94 -5.77 -26.99
CA PHE A 6 -5.14 -4.33 -27.23
C PHE A 6 -6.49 -3.76 -26.77
N GLY A 7 -7.58 -4.53 -26.76
CA GLY A 7 -8.90 -4.07 -26.33
C GLY A 7 -9.05 -3.95 -24.82
N GLU A 8 -8.60 -4.96 -24.07
CA GLU A 8 -8.65 -4.98 -22.60
C GLU A 8 -7.64 -4.01 -21.98
N GLU A 9 -6.44 -3.87 -22.57
CA GLU A 9 -5.47 -2.84 -22.17
C GLU A 9 -6.05 -1.43 -22.29
N ASN A 10 -6.84 -1.16 -23.34
CA ASN A 10 -7.49 0.12 -23.53
C ASN A 10 -8.56 0.40 -22.46
N GLU A 11 -9.40 -0.58 -22.11
CA GLU A 11 -10.41 -0.44 -21.06
C GLU A 11 -9.78 -0.17 -19.69
N LEU A 12 -8.71 -0.90 -19.35
CA LEU A 12 -7.97 -0.68 -18.10
C LEU A 12 -7.34 0.72 -18.04
N MET A 13 -6.73 1.19 -19.14
CA MET A 13 -6.16 2.53 -19.20
C MET A 13 -7.23 3.62 -19.05
N VAL A 14 -8.40 3.43 -19.67
CA VAL A 14 -9.54 4.35 -19.51
C VAL A 14 -10.00 4.40 -18.06
N GLN A 15 -10.12 3.25 -17.38
CA GLN A 15 -10.49 3.21 -15.97
C GLN A 15 -9.44 3.89 -15.07
N ARG A 16 -8.15 3.60 -15.29
CA ARG A 16 -7.04 4.23 -14.54
C ARG A 16 -7.00 5.75 -14.73
N ARG A 17 -7.35 6.24 -15.93
CA ARG A 17 -7.49 7.68 -16.20
C ARG A 17 -8.66 8.29 -15.44
N LYS A 18 -9.81 7.62 -15.37
CA LYS A 18 -10.94 8.09 -14.55
C LYS A 18 -10.56 8.17 -13.06
N ASN A 19 -9.92 7.13 -12.53
CA ASN A 19 -9.42 7.10 -11.15
C ASN A 19 -8.44 8.26 -10.89
N PHE A 20 -7.53 8.53 -11.83
CA PHE A 20 -6.59 9.64 -11.75
C PHE A 20 -7.27 11.02 -11.69
N GLU A 21 -8.29 11.26 -12.53
CA GLU A 21 -9.03 12.54 -12.48
C GLU A 21 -9.79 12.70 -11.16
N VAL A 22 -10.33 11.62 -10.58
CA VAL A 22 -10.93 11.67 -9.23
C VAL A 22 -9.87 12.05 -8.19
N ILE A 23 -8.69 11.42 -8.20
CA ILE A 23 -7.59 11.74 -7.28
C ILE A 23 -7.18 13.22 -7.38
N ARG A 24 -7.12 13.77 -8.60
CA ARG A 24 -6.85 15.20 -8.83
C ARG A 24 -7.97 16.09 -8.32
N ALA A 25 -9.23 15.72 -8.53
CA ALA A 25 -10.39 16.45 -8.02
C ALA A 25 -10.45 16.46 -6.48
N LEU A 26 -9.92 15.40 -5.83
CA LEU A 26 -9.69 15.37 -4.38
C LEU A 26 -8.53 16.28 -3.93
N GLY A 27 -7.87 17.00 -4.85
CA GLY A 27 -6.82 17.98 -4.58
C GLY A 27 -5.44 17.39 -4.30
N PHE A 28 -5.20 16.09 -4.60
CA PHE A 28 -3.86 15.51 -4.47
C PHE A 28 -2.98 15.96 -5.64
N ASP A 29 -1.74 16.34 -5.33
CA ASP A 29 -0.72 16.55 -6.35
C ASP A 29 -0.41 15.20 -7.02
N PRO A 30 -0.61 15.07 -8.34
CA PRO A 30 -0.43 13.80 -9.01
C PRO A 30 1.02 13.32 -9.06
N TYR A 31 1.99 14.24 -8.99
CA TYR A 31 3.42 13.95 -9.10
C TYR A 31 4.23 14.91 -8.21
N PRO A 32 4.17 14.74 -6.87
CA PRO A 32 4.94 15.56 -5.96
C PRO A 32 6.43 15.44 -6.22
N HIS A 33 7.13 16.57 -6.15
CA HIS A 33 8.57 16.63 -6.41
C HIS A 33 9.43 15.84 -5.40
N LYS A 34 8.94 15.67 -4.16
CA LYS A 34 9.69 15.04 -3.08
C LYS A 34 8.77 14.33 -2.09
N PHE A 35 9.23 13.19 -1.59
CA PHE A 35 8.64 12.52 -0.43
C PHE A 35 9.75 12.06 0.52
N ASP A 36 9.84 12.71 1.68
CA ASP A 36 10.81 12.34 2.70
C ASP A 36 10.40 11.03 3.40
N ARG A 37 11.29 10.05 3.40
CA ARG A 37 11.08 8.76 4.09
C ARG A 37 11.98 8.65 5.31
N THR A 38 11.52 7.97 6.35
CA THR A 38 12.36 7.63 7.51
C THR A 38 13.10 6.32 7.30
N HIS A 39 12.51 5.39 6.55
CA HIS A 39 13.07 4.07 6.27
C HIS A 39 12.73 3.64 4.84
N THR A 40 13.51 2.71 4.31
CA THR A 40 13.14 1.87 3.17
C THR A 40 12.34 0.65 3.64
N ILE A 41 11.61 0.01 2.72
CA ILE A 41 10.90 -1.23 3.03
C ILE A 41 11.92 -2.33 3.37
N ALA A 42 13.00 -2.45 2.61
CA ALA A 42 14.08 -3.39 2.88
C ALA A 42 14.73 -3.20 4.27
N GLU A 43 14.96 -1.96 4.72
CA GLU A 43 15.47 -1.69 6.08
C GLU A 43 14.50 -2.16 7.17
N ILE A 44 13.21 -1.89 7.03
CA ILE A 44 12.19 -2.34 7.99
C ILE A 44 12.14 -3.86 8.04
N VAL A 45 12.08 -4.52 6.88
CA VAL A 45 12.01 -5.99 6.82
C VAL A 45 13.27 -6.63 7.42
N ARG A 46 14.46 -6.09 7.13
CA ARG A 46 15.71 -6.59 7.70
C ARG A 46 15.77 -6.41 9.23
N THR A 47 15.29 -5.27 9.73
CA THR A 47 15.41 -4.91 11.15
C THR A 47 14.32 -5.56 12.02
N TYR A 48 13.09 -5.60 11.50
CA TYR A 48 11.90 -6.01 12.26
C TYR A 48 11.26 -7.30 11.74
N GLY A 49 11.74 -7.88 10.64
CA GLY A 49 11.21 -9.13 10.08
C GLY A 49 11.26 -10.30 11.05
N ARG A 50 12.19 -10.30 12.01
CA ARG A 50 12.27 -11.30 13.10
C ARG A 50 11.01 -11.36 13.97
N TYR A 51 10.23 -10.27 14.03
CA TYR A 51 8.98 -10.22 14.80
C TYR A 51 7.81 -10.86 14.06
N ALA A 52 7.94 -11.17 12.76
CA ALA A 52 6.94 -11.93 12.01
C ALA A 52 6.79 -13.37 12.55
N GLY A 53 5.77 -14.08 12.08
CA GLY A 53 5.36 -15.41 12.53
C GLY A 53 4.19 -15.36 13.51
N ALA A 54 3.29 -16.35 13.40
CA ALA A 54 2.14 -16.50 14.27
C ALA A 54 2.59 -16.76 15.72
N LYS A 55 1.94 -16.10 16.69
CA LYS A 55 2.27 -16.16 18.11
C LYS A 55 1.00 -16.28 18.94
N PRO A 56 1.07 -16.83 20.17
CA PRO A 56 -0.04 -16.78 21.11
C PRO A 56 -0.50 -15.33 21.38
N PRO A 57 -1.80 -15.08 21.64
CA PRO A 57 -2.33 -13.71 21.79
C PRO A 57 -1.59 -12.84 22.80
N GLU A 58 -1.18 -13.39 23.95
CA GLU A 58 -0.46 -12.66 24.99
C GLU A 58 0.95 -12.23 24.54
N GLU A 59 1.65 -13.10 23.81
CA GLU A 59 2.97 -12.78 23.26
C GLU A 59 2.87 -11.78 22.12
N LEU A 60 1.86 -11.93 21.25
CA LEU A 60 1.58 -11.01 20.17
C LEU A 60 1.30 -9.59 20.70
N GLU A 61 0.55 -9.46 21.79
CA GLU A 61 0.27 -8.15 22.38
C GLU A 61 1.52 -7.51 22.98
N ARG A 62 2.40 -8.27 23.65
CA ARG A 62 3.69 -7.76 24.14
C ARG A 62 4.57 -7.27 23.00
N VAL A 63 4.72 -8.07 21.94
CA VAL A 63 5.50 -7.69 20.74
C VAL A 63 4.90 -6.44 20.09
N ASN A 64 3.58 -6.37 19.97
CA ASN A 64 2.92 -5.22 19.37
C ASN A 64 3.02 -3.96 20.25
N ALA A 65 3.08 -4.07 21.56
CA ALA A 65 3.32 -2.93 22.44
C ALA A 65 4.69 -2.27 22.15
N GLU A 66 5.72 -3.07 21.87
CA GLU A 66 7.04 -2.57 21.44
C GLU A 66 7.00 -2.00 20.02
N LEU A 67 6.45 -2.75 19.06
CA LEU A 67 6.44 -2.35 17.64
C LEU A 67 5.62 -1.07 17.39
N ARG A 68 4.55 -0.84 18.16
CA ARG A 68 3.73 0.38 18.05
C ARG A 68 4.51 1.66 18.39
N GLN A 69 5.65 1.56 19.08
CA GLN A 69 6.55 2.69 19.33
C GLN A 69 7.42 3.04 18.11
N VAL A 70 7.49 2.16 17.11
CA VAL A 70 8.29 2.35 15.90
C VAL A 70 7.46 3.07 14.84
N ALA A 71 7.50 4.40 14.86
CA ALA A 71 6.89 5.23 13.82
C ALA A 71 7.72 5.20 12.53
N VAL A 72 7.06 4.96 11.40
CA VAL A 72 7.69 4.84 10.07
C VAL A 72 6.98 5.68 9.04
N ARG A 73 7.75 6.20 8.10
CA ARG A 73 7.30 6.86 6.87
C ARG A 73 8.03 6.24 5.70
N ILE A 74 7.30 5.53 4.85
CA ILE A 74 7.86 4.81 3.71
C ILE A 74 7.13 5.15 2.43
N ALA A 75 7.74 4.82 1.29
CA ALA A 75 7.10 4.83 -0.01
C ALA A 75 7.34 3.50 -0.71
N GLY A 76 6.40 3.09 -1.54
CA GLY A 76 6.52 1.89 -2.35
C GLY A 76 5.42 1.75 -3.37
N ARG A 77 5.60 0.78 -4.27
CA ARG A 77 4.65 0.43 -5.30
C ARG A 77 3.58 -0.51 -4.74
N MET A 78 2.31 -0.21 -4.96
CA MET A 78 1.20 -1.06 -4.54
C MET A 78 1.15 -2.33 -5.41
N MET A 79 1.41 -3.49 -4.80
CA MET A 79 1.49 -4.77 -5.51
C MET A 79 0.21 -5.59 -5.41
N THR A 80 -0.50 -5.48 -4.29
CA THR A 80 -1.78 -6.16 -4.04
C THR A 80 -2.65 -5.26 -3.17
N THR A 81 -3.96 -5.40 -3.24
CA THR A 81 -4.91 -4.77 -2.33
C THR A 81 -6.08 -5.71 -2.06
N ARG A 82 -6.60 -5.70 -0.84
CA ARG A 82 -7.78 -6.44 -0.41
C ARG A 82 -8.62 -5.56 0.51
N LEU A 83 -9.79 -5.17 0.03
CA LEU A 83 -10.78 -4.42 0.81
C LEU A 83 -11.61 -5.39 1.69
N MET A 84 -11.87 -4.96 2.93
CA MET A 84 -12.64 -5.68 3.95
C MET A 84 -13.59 -4.69 4.65
N GLY A 85 -14.62 -4.24 3.91
CA GLY A 85 -15.58 -3.25 4.41
C GLY A 85 -14.91 -1.88 4.61
N ARG A 86 -14.73 -1.47 5.87
CA ARG A 86 -14.10 -0.18 6.25
C ARG A 86 -12.59 -0.26 6.51
N ALA A 87 -11.98 -1.39 6.19
CA ALA A 87 -10.55 -1.60 6.32
C ALA A 87 -9.99 -2.24 5.05
N ALA A 88 -8.70 -2.10 4.82
CA ALA A 88 -8.03 -2.79 3.72
C ALA A 88 -6.61 -3.19 4.09
N PHE A 89 -6.14 -4.25 3.45
CA PHE A 89 -4.74 -4.66 3.46
C PHE A 89 -4.16 -4.51 2.07
N ALA A 90 -2.93 -4.04 1.98
CA ALA A 90 -2.19 -3.96 0.73
C ALA A 90 -0.71 -4.29 0.96
N HIS A 91 0.01 -4.60 -0.12
CA HIS A 91 1.45 -4.79 -0.07
C HIS A 91 2.14 -3.67 -0.85
N LEU A 92 3.10 -3.03 -0.21
CA LEU A 92 4.03 -2.12 -0.87
C LEU A 92 5.34 -2.81 -1.15
N SER A 93 5.96 -2.49 -2.28
CA SER A 93 7.29 -2.97 -2.64
C SER A 93 8.21 -1.83 -3.03
N ASP A 94 9.48 -1.92 -2.62
CA ASP A 94 10.56 -1.04 -3.08
C ASP A 94 11.36 -1.67 -4.24
N GLY A 95 10.94 -2.83 -4.74
CA GLY A 95 11.63 -3.61 -5.77
C GLY A 95 12.35 -4.84 -5.18
N ASP A 96 12.88 -4.74 -3.97
CA ASP A 96 13.64 -5.81 -3.32
C ASP A 96 12.80 -6.59 -2.32
N GLN A 97 12.03 -5.88 -1.51
CA GLN A 97 11.21 -6.44 -0.44
C GLN A 97 9.76 -6.01 -0.57
N ARG A 98 8.89 -6.65 0.22
CA ARG A 98 7.49 -6.31 0.35
C ARG A 98 7.14 -6.15 1.81
N LEU A 99 6.23 -5.22 2.09
CA LEU A 99 5.70 -5.00 3.42
C LEU A 99 4.19 -4.76 3.34
N GLN A 100 3.44 -5.40 4.24
CA GLN A 100 2.01 -5.21 4.33
C GLN A 100 1.70 -3.85 4.95
N ILE A 101 0.63 -3.22 4.49
CA ILE A 101 0.00 -2.06 5.11
C ILE A 101 -1.43 -2.42 5.47
N TYR A 102 -1.89 -1.87 6.59
CA TYR A 102 -3.27 -1.93 7.05
C TYR A 102 -3.80 -0.51 7.16
N ILE A 103 -4.92 -0.23 6.52
CA ILE A 103 -5.58 1.08 6.52
C ILE A 103 -7.04 0.93 6.89
N ARG A 104 -7.58 1.88 7.66
CA ARG A 104 -8.97 1.86 8.11
C ARG A 104 -9.62 3.24 7.99
N SER A 105 -10.84 3.28 7.47
CA SER A 105 -11.52 4.51 7.08
C SER A 105 -11.75 5.51 8.22
N ASN A 106 -11.84 5.05 9.47
CA ASN A 106 -12.07 5.90 10.65
C ASN A 106 -10.77 6.34 11.34
N GLU A 107 -9.61 5.96 10.82
CA GLU A 107 -8.29 6.27 11.38
C GLU A 107 -7.45 7.14 10.43
N VAL A 108 -7.88 7.28 9.17
CA VAL A 108 -7.38 8.27 8.21
C VAL A 108 -8.47 9.29 7.89
N SER A 109 -8.13 10.39 7.23
CA SER A 109 -9.15 11.34 6.78
C SER A 109 -10.05 10.74 5.70
N GLU A 110 -11.28 11.24 5.58
CA GLU A 110 -12.21 10.83 4.50
C GLU A 110 -11.58 11.02 3.11
N ARG A 111 -10.79 12.08 2.94
CA ARG A 111 -10.05 12.37 1.71
C ARG A 111 -9.00 11.29 1.40
N GLU A 112 -8.25 10.84 2.40
CA GLU A 112 -7.27 9.75 2.25
C GLU A 112 -7.94 8.40 2.04
N TRP A 113 -9.09 8.16 2.67
CA TRP A 113 -9.88 6.95 2.41
C TRP A 113 -10.41 6.92 0.97
N GLN A 114 -10.92 8.04 0.48
CA GLN A 114 -11.33 8.19 -0.91
C GLN A 114 -10.16 8.03 -1.87
N LEU A 115 -8.98 8.58 -1.54
CA LEU A 115 -7.76 8.31 -2.30
C LEU A 115 -7.51 6.80 -2.39
N TYR A 116 -7.49 6.09 -1.26
CA TYR A 116 -7.22 4.65 -1.24
C TYR A 116 -8.15 3.85 -2.17
N ASN A 117 -9.45 4.20 -2.18
CA ASN A 117 -10.44 3.53 -3.01
C ASN A 117 -10.26 3.75 -4.53
N HIS A 118 -9.44 4.71 -4.94
CA HIS A 118 -9.13 5.01 -6.34
C HIS A 118 -7.67 4.67 -6.72
N LEU A 119 -6.93 4.04 -5.82
CA LEU A 119 -5.60 3.52 -6.13
C LEU A 119 -5.70 2.24 -6.94
N ASP A 120 -4.78 2.09 -7.88
CA ASP A 120 -4.65 0.92 -8.74
C ASP A 120 -3.36 0.16 -8.43
N LEU A 121 -3.33 -1.14 -8.75
CA LEU A 121 -2.10 -1.92 -8.67
C LEU A 121 -1.04 -1.32 -9.58
N GLY A 122 0.14 -1.10 -9.01
CA GLY A 122 1.27 -0.47 -9.65
C GLY A 122 1.43 1.02 -9.32
N ASP A 123 0.43 1.68 -8.72
CA ASP A 123 0.56 3.06 -8.25
C ASP A 123 1.65 3.15 -7.15
N PHE A 124 2.34 4.28 -7.11
CA PHE A 124 3.27 4.59 -6.02
C PHE A 124 2.57 5.41 -4.96
N ILE A 125 2.69 4.96 -3.71
CA ILE A 125 2.16 5.66 -2.56
C ILE A 125 3.17 5.75 -1.44
N GLY A 126 2.99 6.80 -0.62
CA GLY A 126 3.66 6.97 0.66
C GLY A 126 2.70 6.67 1.79
N VAL A 127 3.20 6.06 2.87
CA VAL A 127 2.42 5.86 4.09
C VAL A 127 3.21 6.30 5.30
N GLU A 128 2.50 6.84 6.28
CA GLU A 128 3.00 7.10 7.63
C GLU A 128 2.18 6.29 8.64
N GLY A 129 2.83 5.75 9.65
CA GLY A 129 2.16 4.92 10.65
C GLY A 129 3.14 4.26 11.60
N TYR A 130 2.75 3.14 12.19
CA TYR A 130 3.58 2.36 13.09
C TYR A 130 3.59 0.87 12.74
N LEU A 131 4.62 0.16 13.19
CA LEU A 131 4.72 -1.28 12.96
C LEU A 131 3.84 -2.07 13.93
N PHE A 132 3.31 -3.20 13.44
CA PHE A 132 2.71 -4.24 14.26
C PHE A 132 2.74 -5.57 13.50
N VAL A 133 2.42 -6.66 14.17
CA VAL A 133 2.24 -7.98 13.59
C VAL A 133 0.76 -8.36 13.69
N THR A 134 0.21 -8.82 12.57
CA THR A 134 -1.19 -9.27 12.51
C THR A 134 -1.36 -10.61 13.23
N ARG A 135 -2.61 -11.01 13.47
CA ARG A 135 -2.91 -12.33 14.06
C ARG A 135 -2.41 -13.50 13.20
N THR A 136 -2.30 -13.31 11.88
CA THR A 136 -1.75 -14.31 10.96
C THR A 136 -0.22 -14.33 10.95
N GLY A 137 0.44 -13.45 11.71
CA GLY A 137 1.88 -13.42 11.88
C GLY A 137 2.62 -12.55 10.86
N GLU A 138 1.95 -11.64 10.16
CA GLU A 138 2.59 -10.81 9.14
C GLU A 138 2.96 -9.42 9.67
N LEU A 139 4.21 -9.00 9.45
CA LEU A 139 4.68 -7.66 9.79
C LEU A 139 3.97 -6.64 8.90
N THR A 140 3.35 -5.64 9.53
CA THR A 140 2.44 -4.71 8.88
C THR A 140 2.65 -3.30 9.41
N ILE A 141 2.47 -2.30 8.54
CA ILE A 141 2.32 -0.90 8.96
C ILE A 141 0.85 -0.60 9.17
N HIS A 142 0.49 -0.13 10.35
CA HIS A 142 -0.81 0.47 10.60
C HIS A 142 -0.80 1.93 10.13
N VAL A 143 -1.48 2.21 9.02
CA VAL A 143 -1.45 3.50 8.33
C VAL A 143 -2.25 4.55 9.11
N GLN A 144 -1.62 5.70 9.33
CA GLN A 144 -2.22 6.90 9.92
C GLN A 144 -2.29 8.06 8.92
N ARG A 145 -1.40 8.09 7.91
CA ARG A 145 -1.51 9.01 6.76
C ARG A 145 -1.17 8.32 5.45
N LEU A 146 -1.86 8.72 4.39
CA LEU A 146 -1.70 8.20 3.04
C LEU A 146 -1.33 9.32 2.06
N HIS A 147 -0.30 9.09 1.25
CA HIS A 147 0.21 10.04 0.27
C HIS A 147 0.15 9.45 -1.12
N PHE A 148 -0.44 10.17 -2.06
CA PHE A 148 -0.35 9.85 -3.48
C PHE A 148 0.98 10.33 -4.04
N LEU A 149 1.72 9.48 -4.75
CA LEU A 149 3.04 9.84 -5.31
C LEU A 149 3.10 9.72 -6.83
N ALA A 150 2.52 8.68 -7.42
CA ALA A 150 2.42 8.59 -8.87
C ALA A 150 1.35 7.57 -9.31
N LYS A 151 0.69 7.88 -10.43
CA LYS A 151 -0.21 6.94 -11.12
C LYS A 151 0.58 5.99 -12.02
N ALA A 152 0.26 4.71 -11.97
CA ALA A 152 0.62 3.77 -13.02
C ALA A 152 -0.52 3.65 -14.03
N PHE A 153 -0.31 4.09 -15.27
CA PHE A 153 -1.30 3.91 -16.34
C PHE A 153 -1.22 2.54 -17.00
N LEU A 154 -0.02 1.94 -17.04
CA LEU A 154 0.20 0.63 -17.62
C LEU A 154 0.06 -0.47 -16.56
N PRO A 155 -0.47 -1.65 -16.93
CA PRO A 155 -0.55 -2.79 -16.02
C PRO A 155 0.83 -3.21 -15.51
N LEU A 156 0.84 -3.89 -14.37
CA LEU A 156 2.04 -4.62 -13.92
C LEU A 156 2.32 -5.76 -14.91
N PRO A 157 3.59 -6.11 -15.17
CA PRO A 157 3.93 -7.28 -15.98
C PRO A 157 3.26 -8.54 -15.40
N GLU A 158 2.66 -9.36 -16.26
CA GLU A 158 2.13 -10.65 -15.82
C GLU A 158 3.28 -11.60 -15.48
N LYS A 159 3.09 -12.41 -14.43
CA LYS A 159 4.12 -13.36 -13.98
C LYS A 159 4.33 -14.55 -14.92
N TRP A 160 3.45 -14.75 -15.89
CA TRP A 160 3.47 -15.88 -16.82
C TRP A 160 3.63 -15.40 -18.24
N HIS A 161 4.87 -15.40 -18.70
CA HIS A 161 5.19 -15.40 -20.13
C HIS A 161 5.87 -16.72 -20.42
N GLY A 162 5.05 -17.75 -20.67
CA GLY A 162 5.46 -19.13 -20.95
C GLY A 162 4.26 -19.97 -21.32
#